data_AF-A0A1U8K5M9-F1
#
_entry.id   AF-A0A1U8K5M9-F1
#
_cell.length_a   1.000
_cell.length_b   1.000
_cell.length_c   1.000
_cell.angle_alpha   90.00
_cell.angle_beta   90.00
_cell.angle_gamma   90.00
#
_symmetry.space_group_name_H-M   'P 1'
#
loop_
_entity.id
_entity.type
_entity.pdbx_description
1 polymer ?
#
loop_
_entity_poly.entity_id
_entity_poly.type
_entity_poly.pdbx_seq_one_letter_code
_entity_poly.pdbx_strand_id
1 'polypeptide(L)'
;MAWITRFLTAVAFLAVGIIFSPETFGSKSDGTKSPNLSSFIKLAHLLSFSTAWGAALWVTFIGGIIMFKNLPRHQFGNLQSKMFPAYFSMVGVCCAISVAAFGYLHPWKSATMPEKYQLGFLVSAFAFNLSNLFVFTPMTIEMMKQRHKVEREANIGDEIGWSKNQEAAKTNPKLAAMNKKFGMIHGLSSLANIMSFGSLAMHSWFLADCVLCGQNKLGVVLFILIMQ
;
A
#
# COMPACT_ATOMS: atom_id res chain seq x y z
N MET A 1 15.69 -11.44 3.73
CA MET A 1 15.79 -9.96 3.65
C MET A 1 15.76 -9.39 5.06
N ALA A 2 16.87 -8.83 5.57
CA ALA A 2 17.00 -8.37 6.96
C ALA A 2 16.00 -7.27 7.38
N TRP A 3 15.36 -6.58 6.42
CA TRP A 3 14.33 -5.60 6.71
C TRP A 3 13.00 -6.24 7.14
N ILE A 4 12.65 -7.43 6.60
CA ILE A 4 11.42 -8.16 6.97
C ILE A 4 11.48 -8.59 8.43
N THR A 5 12.63 -9.14 8.86
CA THR A 5 12.82 -9.54 10.25
C THR A 5 12.73 -8.34 11.18
N ARG A 6 13.38 -7.21 10.86
CA ARG A 6 13.27 -5.96 11.64
C ARG A 6 11.85 -5.40 11.72
N PHE A 7 11.11 -5.46 10.60
CA PHE A 7 9.72 -5.02 10.55
C PHE A 7 8.80 -5.92 11.39
N LEU A 8 8.92 -7.24 11.24
CA LEU A 8 8.19 -8.21 12.05
C LEU A 8 8.52 -8.07 13.55
N THR A 9 9.78 -7.81 13.88
CA THR A 9 10.20 -7.51 15.25
C THR A 9 9.52 -6.25 15.78
N ALA A 10 9.47 -5.15 15.01
CA ALA A 10 8.78 -3.92 15.43
C ALA A 10 7.27 -4.14 15.63
N VAL A 11 6.62 -4.86 14.72
CA VAL A 11 5.20 -5.23 14.84
C VAL A 11 4.95 -6.12 16.06
N ALA A 12 5.85 -7.07 16.34
CA ALA A 12 5.77 -7.93 17.52
C ALA A 12 5.94 -7.12 18.82
N PHE A 13 6.90 -6.18 18.88
CA PHE A 13 7.08 -5.30 20.05
C PHE A 13 5.85 -4.42 20.30
N LEU A 14 5.23 -3.86 19.25
CA LEU A 14 4.00 -3.08 19.36
C LEU A 14 2.81 -3.94 19.80
N ALA A 15 2.69 -5.17 19.28
CA ALA A 15 1.67 -6.11 19.70
C ALA A 15 1.82 -6.49 21.18
N VAL A 16 3.05 -6.74 21.64
CA VAL A 16 3.36 -7.03 23.06
C VAL A 16 3.02 -5.84 23.96
N GLY A 17 3.43 -4.62 23.59
CA GLY A 17 3.16 -3.42 24.39
C GLY A 17 1.68 -3.15 24.64
N ILE A 18 0.81 -3.55 23.70
CA ILE A 18 -0.64 -3.34 23.80
C ILE A 18 -1.33 -4.49 24.56
N ILE A 19 -0.80 -5.72 24.49
CA ILE A 19 -1.25 -6.84 25.34
C ILE A 19 -1.08 -6.51 26.84
N PHE A 20 -0.01 -5.79 27.19
CA PHE A 20 0.24 -5.34 28.56
C PHE A 20 -0.48 -4.03 28.93
N SER A 21 -1.31 -3.47 28.04
CA SER A 21 -2.12 -2.30 28.37
C SER A 21 -3.22 -2.67 29.38
N PRO A 22 -3.35 -1.94 30.51
CA PRO A 22 -4.22 -2.31 31.63
C PRO A 22 -5.71 -2.40 31.28
N GLU A 23 -6.15 -1.77 30.19
CA GLU A 23 -7.54 -1.86 29.72
C GLU A 23 -7.92 -3.26 29.18
N THR A 24 -6.94 -4.06 28.73
CA THR A 24 -7.17 -5.40 28.19
C THR A 24 -7.60 -6.42 29.26
N PHE A 25 -7.28 -6.14 30.53
CA PHE A 25 -7.56 -7.05 31.65
C PHE A 25 -8.90 -6.78 32.34
N GLY A 26 -9.67 -5.77 31.90
CA GLY A 26 -10.85 -5.26 32.63
C GLY A 26 -12.24 -5.76 32.22
N SER A 27 -12.41 -6.56 31.14
CA SER A 27 -13.76 -6.84 30.62
C SER A 27 -14.33 -8.21 31.02
N LYS A 28 -15.50 -8.19 31.68
CA LYS A 28 -16.29 -9.36 32.12
C LYS A 28 -16.90 -10.11 30.92
N SER A 29 -16.96 -11.43 31.08
CA SER A 29 -17.34 -12.46 30.11
C SER A 29 -18.82 -12.42 29.69
N ASP A 30 -19.08 -12.42 28.37
CA ASP A 30 -20.30 -12.96 27.76
C ASP A 30 -19.94 -13.92 26.60
N GLY A 31 -19.99 -15.22 26.88
CA GLY A 31 -20.46 -16.32 26.02
C GLY A 31 -19.95 -16.58 24.58
N THR A 32 -19.25 -15.68 23.88
CA THR A 32 -18.93 -15.91 22.45
C THR A 32 -17.59 -15.28 22.06
N LYS A 33 -16.59 -16.14 21.79
CA LYS A 33 -15.16 -15.83 21.52
C LYS A 33 -14.40 -15.41 22.79
N SER A 34 -13.22 -16.00 23.03
CA SER A 34 -12.41 -15.59 24.19
C SER A 34 -12.10 -14.08 24.06
N PRO A 35 -12.34 -13.28 25.11
CA PRO A 35 -12.20 -11.82 25.04
C PRO A 35 -10.79 -11.40 24.59
N ASN A 36 -9.78 -12.19 24.98
CA ASN A 36 -8.37 -11.98 24.62
C ASN A 36 -8.12 -12.17 23.10
N LEU A 37 -8.77 -13.15 22.46
CA LEU A 37 -8.58 -13.41 21.03
C LEU A 37 -9.21 -12.32 20.16
N SER A 38 -10.41 -11.86 20.51
CA SER A 38 -11.09 -10.78 19.78
C SER A 38 -10.28 -9.48 19.81
N SER A 39 -9.76 -9.12 20.99
CA SER A 39 -8.88 -7.96 21.17
C SER A 39 -7.59 -8.10 20.37
N PHE A 40 -6.94 -9.26 20.38
CA PHE A 40 -5.74 -9.51 19.59
C PHE A 40 -5.98 -9.36 18.08
N ILE A 41 -7.10 -9.88 17.56
CA ILE A 41 -7.44 -9.78 16.14
C ILE A 41 -7.71 -8.33 15.73
N LYS A 42 -8.48 -7.58 16.54
CA LYS A 42 -8.72 -6.14 16.31
C LYS A 42 -7.41 -5.35 16.31
N LEU A 43 -6.51 -5.68 17.23
CA LEU A 43 -5.21 -5.05 17.32
C LEU A 43 -4.32 -5.35 16.10
N ALA A 44 -4.24 -6.62 15.72
CA ALA A 44 -3.49 -7.05 14.55
C ALA A 44 -4.02 -6.38 13.27
N HIS A 45 -5.34 -6.25 13.14
CA HIS A 45 -5.98 -5.49 12.08
C HIS A 45 -5.55 -4.03 12.10
N LEU A 46 -5.69 -3.34 13.24
CA LEU A 46 -5.40 -1.92 13.38
C LEU A 46 -3.93 -1.61 13.05
N LEU A 47 -2.99 -2.34 13.66
CA LEU A 47 -1.56 -2.13 13.45
C LEU A 47 -1.18 -2.37 11.97
N SER A 48 -1.68 -3.45 11.38
CA SER A 48 -1.41 -3.78 9.98
C SER A 48 -2.00 -2.75 9.04
N PHE A 49 -3.27 -2.39 9.24
CA PHE A 49 -3.98 -1.43 8.42
C PHE A 49 -3.32 -0.05 8.49
N SER A 50 -3.07 0.47 9.69
CA SER A 50 -2.41 1.77 9.88
C SER A 50 -1.02 1.80 9.25
N THR A 51 -0.27 0.70 9.33
CA THR A 51 1.05 0.59 8.69
C THR A 51 0.95 0.61 7.17
N ALA A 52 0.04 -0.17 6.58
CA ALA A 52 -0.19 -0.17 5.13
C ALA A 52 -0.63 1.21 4.63
N TRP A 53 -1.60 1.83 5.31
CA TRP A 53 -2.13 3.15 4.98
C TRP A 53 -1.05 4.24 5.03
N GLY A 54 -0.33 4.33 6.15
CA GLY A 54 0.73 5.33 6.33
C GLY A 54 1.89 5.15 5.36
N ALA A 55 2.33 3.90 5.13
CA ALA A 55 3.38 3.60 4.16
C ALA A 55 2.95 3.96 2.73
N ALA A 56 1.72 3.62 2.33
CA ALA A 56 1.20 3.92 1.01
C ALA A 56 1.07 5.43 0.78
N LEU A 57 0.59 6.18 1.76
CA LEU A 57 0.53 7.64 1.71
C LEU A 57 1.94 8.23 1.52
N TRP A 58 2.88 7.84 2.40
CA TRP A 58 4.23 8.39 2.39
C TRP A 58 4.96 8.08 1.08
N VAL A 59 5.00 6.80 0.66
CA VAL A 59 5.75 6.38 -0.53
C VAL A 59 5.19 7.03 -1.79
N THR A 60 3.85 7.12 -1.91
CA THR A 60 3.18 7.60 -3.13
C THR A 60 3.28 9.11 -3.27
N PHE A 61 2.95 9.86 -2.20
CA PHE A 61 2.75 11.31 -2.31
C PHE A 61 3.90 12.15 -1.79
N ILE A 62 4.78 11.59 -0.95
CA ILE A 62 5.84 12.36 -0.29
C ILE A 62 7.21 11.85 -0.75
N GLY A 63 7.58 10.63 -0.35
CA GLY A 63 8.87 10.03 -0.62
C GLY A 63 9.17 9.94 -2.12
N GLY A 64 8.21 9.49 -2.93
CA GLY A 64 8.36 9.40 -4.39
C GLY A 64 8.72 10.74 -5.04
N ILE A 65 8.01 11.81 -4.67
CA ILE A 65 8.23 13.16 -5.21
C ILE A 65 9.57 13.72 -4.76
N ILE A 66 9.91 13.60 -3.47
CA ILE A 66 11.18 14.09 -2.92
C ILE A 66 12.34 13.39 -3.63
N MET A 67 12.32 12.06 -3.75
CA MET A 67 13.39 11.32 -4.43
C MET A 67 13.49 11.70 -5.90
N PHE A 68 12.36 11.87 -6.59
CA PHE A 68 12.36 12.24 -8.02
C PHE A 68 12.98 13.63 -8.26
N LYS A 69 12.72 14.59 -7.36
CA LYS A 69 13.19 15.98 -7.51
C LYS A 69 14.63 16.20 -7.04
N ASN A 70 15.23 15.25 -6.32
CA ASN A 70 16.53 15.46 -5.66
C ASN A 70 17.60 14.41 -6.00
N LEU A 71 17.23 13.27 -6.60
CA LEU A 71 18.21 12.25 -6.99
C LEU A 71 18.48 12.26 -8.50
N PRO A 72 19.74 12.01 -8.91
CA PRO A 72 20.06 11.69 -10.29
C PRO A 72 19.22 10.50 -10.78
N ARG A 73 18.77 10.56 -12.04
CA ARG A 73 17.83 9.59 -12.62
C ARG A 73 18.25 8.13 -12.43
N HIS A 74 19.52 7.79 -12.63
CA HIS A 74 20.01 6.41 -12.43
C HIS A 74 20.01 6.00 -10.96
N GLN A 75 20.39 6.90 -10.05
CA GLN A 75 20.36 6.63 -8.62
C GLN A 75 18.92 6.45 -8.12
N PHE A 76 18.01 7.32 -8.57
CA PHE A 76 16.58 7.21 -8.31
C PHE A 76 16.02 5.86 -8.75
N GLY A 77 16.25 5.45 -10.01
CA GLY A 77 15.79 4.16 -10.52
C GLY A 77 16.36 2.96 -9.76
N ASN A 78 17.65 3.01 -9.40
CA ASN A 78 18.30 1.97 -8.61
C ASN A 78 17.72 1.88 -7.20
N LEU A 79 17.50 3.01 -6.52
CA LEU A 79 16.88 3.05 -5.20
C LEU A 79 15.45 2.48 -5.26
N GLN A 80 14.66 2.92 -6.23
CA GLN A 80 13.30 2.42 -6.45
C GLN A 80 13.26 0.90 -6.68
N SER A 81 14.24 0.35 -7.41
CA SER A 81 14.30 -1.10 -7.67
C SER A 81 14.48 -1.97 -6.42
N LYS A 82 14.96 -1.38 -5.32
CA LYS A 82 15.11 -2.05 -4.02
C LYS A 82 13.95 -1.72 -3.10
N MET A 83 13.51 -0.48 -3.11
CA MET A 83 12.47 0.04 -2.23
C MET A 83 11.09 -0.52 -2.57
N PHE A 84 10.68 -0.53 -3.85
CA PHE A 84 9.33 -0.94 -4.22
C PHE A 84 9.01 -2.41 -3.92
N PRO A 85 9.90 -3.38 -4.21
CA PRO A 85 9.65 -4.77 -3.80
C PRO A 85 9.48 -4.91 -2.28
N ALA A 86 10.25 -4.16 -1.49
CA ALA A 86 10.11 -4.15 -0.03
C ALA A 86 8.77 -3.53 0.40
N TYR A 87 8.44 -2.35 -0.13
CA TYR A 87 7.19 -1.64 0.12
C TYR A 87 5.96 -2.51 -0.21
N PHE A 88 5.86 -3.05 -1.43
CA PHE A 88 4.71 -3.85 -1.84
C PHE A 88 4.62 -5.19 -1.09
N SER A 89 5.75 -5.75 -0.64
CA SER A 89 5.74 -6.94 0.23
C SER A 89 5.17 -6.60 1.61
N MET A 90 5.61 -5.50 2.21
CA MET A 90 5.14 -5.03 3.52
C MET A 90 3.64 -4.75 3.48
N VAL A 91 3.20 -3.91 2.53
CA VAL A 91 1.79 -3.59 2.33
C VAL A 91 0.98 -4.84 2.03
N GLY A 92 1.52 -5.78 1.26
CA GLY A 92 0.88 -7.07 0.98
C GLY A 92 0.60 -7.90 2.23
N VAL A 93 1.60 -8.05 3.11
CA VAL A 93 1.45 -8.76 4.39
C VAL A 93 0.42 -8.04 5.28
N CYS A 94 0.52 -6.72 5.39
CA CYS A 94 -0.41 -5.93 6.19
C CYS A 94 -1.86 -6.05 5.67
N CYS A 95 -2.07 -5.93 4.35
CA CYS A 95 -3.38 -6.11 3.74
C CYS A 95 -3.92 -7.52 3.95
N ALA A 96 -3.08 -8.57 3.85
CA ALA A 96 -3.50 -9.94 4.12
C ALA A 96 -3.99 -10.12 5.56
N ILE A 97 -3.26 -9.57 6.54
CA ILE A 97 -3.67 -9.58 7.95
C ILE A 97 -4.98 -8.80 8.13
N SER A 98 -5.12 -7.62 7.53
CA SER A 98 -6.34 -6.82 7.61
C SER A 98 -7.54 -7.53 7.00
N VAL A 99 -7.41 -8.14 5.81
CA VAL A 99 -8.49 -8.92 5.17
C VAL A 99 -8.89 -10.10 6.05
N ALA A 100 -7.92 -10.87 6.56
CA ALA A 100 -8.19 -12.04 7.39
C ALA A 100 -8.87 -11.65 8.72
N ALA A 101 -8.34 -10.63 9.39
CA ALA A 101 -8.88 -10.15 10.66
C ALA A 101 -10.29 -9.55 10.49
N PHE A 102 -10.50 -8.72 9.47
CA PHE A 102 -11.80 -8.12 9.19
C PHE A 102 -12.83 -9.18 8.80
N GLY A 103 -12.48 -10.13 7.92
CA GLY A 103 -13.35 -11.24 7.54
C GLY A 103 -13.70 -12.17 8.71
N TYR A 104 -12.79 -12.37 9.67
CA TYR A 104 -13.06 -13.15 10.88
C TYR A 104 -13.99 -12.42 11.87
N LEU A 105 -13.82 -11.10 12.01
CA LEU A 105 -14.65 -10.27 12.88
C LEU A 105 -16.06 -10.06 12.31
N HIS A 106 -16.19 -10.02 10.98
CA HIS A 106 -17.45 -9.79 10.26
C HIS A 106 -17.78 -10.96 9.30
N PRO A 107 -18.26 -12.12 9.82
CA PRO A 107 -18.57 -13.27 8.97
C PRO A 107 -19.60 -12.92 7.89
N TRP A 108 -19.36 -13.36 6.65
CA TRP A 108 -20.16 -12.97 5.48
C TRP A 108 -21.68 -13.15 5.64
N LYS A 109 -22.11 -14.22 6.31
CA LYS A 109 -23.54 -14.53 6.51
C LYS A 109 -24.24 -13.56 7.46
N SER A 110 -23.51 -13.01 8.44
CA SER A 110 -24.05 -12.09 9.44
C SER A 110 -23.63 -10.63 9.22
N ALA A 111 -22.72 -10.38 8.28
CA ALA A 111 -22.22 -9.05 7.94
C ALA A 111 -23.31 -8.20 7.25
N THR A 112 -23.39 -6.95 7.69
CA THR A 112 -24.17 -5.88 7.07
C THR A 112 -23.60 -5.53 5.69
N MET A 113 -24.40 -4.86 4.85
CA MET A 113 -23.94 -4.44 3.53
C MET A 113 -22.70 -3.53 3.56
N PRO A 114 -22.62 -2.51 4.45
CA PRO A 114 -21.40 -1.73 4.61
C PRO A 114 -20.16 -2.60 4.88
N GLU A 115 -20.23 -3.53 5.82
CA GLU A 115 -19.10 -4.42 6.16
C GLU A 115 -18.67 -5.28 4.97
N LYS A 116 -19.60 -5.76 4.15
CA LYS A 116 -19.28 -6.50 2.92
C LYS A 116 -18.54 -5.65 1.90
N TYR A 117 -18.96 -4.41 1.69
CA TYR A 117 -18.23 -3.47 0.82
C TYR A 117 -16.84 -3.17 1.36
N GLN A 118 -16.69 -3.01 2.67
CA GLN A 118 -15.39 -2.78 3.30
C GLN A 118 -14.43 -3.95 3.14
N LEU A 119 -14.92 -5.19 3.30
CA LEU A 119 -14.13 -6.37 2.96
C LEU A 119 -13.73 -6.37 1.48
N GLY A 120 -14.65 -5.98 0.58
CA GLY A 120 -14.37 -5.81 -0.85
C GLY A 120 -13.26 -4.79 -1.15
N PHE A 121 -13.26 -3.64 -0.47
CA PHE A 121 -12.19 -2.65 -0.59
C PHE A 121 -10.85 -3.19 -0.08
N LEU A 122 -10.81 -3.85 1.08
CA LEU A 122 -9.57 -4.46 1.59
C LEU A 122 -9.01 -5.53 0.65
N VAL A 123 -9.87 -6.38 0.08
CA VAL A 123 -9.49 -7.39 -0.92
C VAL A 123 -8.98 -6.73 -2.20
N SER A 124 -9.64 -5.66 -2.65
CA SER A 124 -9.20 -4.89 -3.83
C SER A 124 -7.83 -4.25 -3.60
N ALA A 125 -7.62 -3.64 -2.42
CA ALA A 125 -6.34 -3.08 -2.03
C ALA A 125 -5.23 -4.12 -2.08
N PHE A 126 -5.50 -5.31 -1.54
CA PHE A 126 -4.58 -6.44 -1.55
C PHE A 126 -4.28 -6.90 -2.98
N ALA A 127 -5.30 -7.09 -3.81
CA ALA A 127 -5.15 -7.56 -5.19
C ALA A 127 -4.29 -6.61 -6.03
N PHE A 128 -4.60 -5.31 -6.02
CA PHE A 128 -3.80 -4.31 -6.76
C PHE A 128 -2.37 -4.22 -6.25
N ASN A 129 -2.15 -4.34 -4.94
CA ASN A 129 -0.82 -4.40 -4.35
C ASN A 129 -0.04 -5.63 -4.82
N LEU A 130 -0.67 -6.81 -4.88
CA LEU A 130 -0.04 -8.03 -5.39
C LEU A 130 0.28 -7.95 -6.88
N SER A 131 -0.60 -7.35 -7.70
CA SER A 131 -0.31 -7.09 -9.11
C SER A 131 0.94 -6.22 -9.26
N ASN A 132 1.10 -5.21 -8.40
CA ASN A 132 2.32 -4.41 -8.35
C ASN A 132 3.54 -5.22 -7.92
N LEU A 133 3.43 -6.02 -6.87
CA LEU A 133 4.54 -6.82 -6.35
C LEU A 133 5.06 -7.84 -7.37
N PHE A 134 4.15 -8.58 -7.99
CA PHE A 134 4.51 -9.75 -8.81
C PHE A 134 4.57 -9.49 -10.31
N VAL A 135 3.87 -8.47 -10.82
CA VAL A 135 3.78 -8.21 -12.26
C VAL A 135 4.45 -6.90 -12.63
N PHE A 136 3.95 -5.77 -12.13
CA PHE A 136 4.37 -4.47 -12.64
C PHE A 136 5.72 -4.01 -12.13
N THR A 137 6.07 -4.27 -10.86
CA THR A 137 7.38 -3.89 -10.30
C THR A 137 8.53 -4.64 -10.97
N PRO A 138 8.49 -5.99 -11.10
CA PRO A 138 9.56 -6.70 -11.82
C PRO A 138 9.71 -6.23 -13.27
N MET A 139 8.59 -6.00 -13.96
CA MET A 139 8.60 -5.52 -15.35
C MET A 139 9.17 -4.10 -15.46
N THR A 140 8.83 -3.21 -14.53
CA THR A 140 9.35 -1.83 -14.48
C THR A 140 10.85 -1.82 -14.19
N ILE A 141 11.32 -2.65 -13.26
CA ILE A 141 12.74 -2.78 -12.92
C ILE A 141 13.55 -3.28 -14.13
N GLU A 142 13.05 -4.29 -14.83
CA GLU A 142 13.73 -4.83 -16.01
C GLU A 142 13.82 -3.77 -17.12
N MET A 143 12.71 -3.08 -17.41
CA MET A 143 12.69 -2.00 -18.40
C MET A 143 13.61 -0.84 -18.00
N MET A 144 13.65 -0.48 -16.72
CA MET A 144 14.54 0.53 -16.18
C MET A 144 16.01 0.17 -16.39
N LYS A 145 16.40 -1.08 -16.09
CA LYS A 145 17.78 -1.57 -16.29
C LYS A 145 18.19 -1.51 -17.76
N GLN A 146 17.30 -1.95 -18.65
CA GLN A 146 17.55 -1.88 -20.09
C GLN A 146 17.72 -0.42 -20.54
N ARG A 147 16.86 0.48 -20.07
CA ARG A 147 16.93 1.90 -20.40
C ARG A 147 18.22 2.55 -19.88
N HIS A 148 18.62 2.24 -18.65
CA HIS A 148 19.87 2.76 -18.07
C HIS A 148 21.10 2.37 -18.88
N LYS A 149 21.14 1.17 -19.48
CA LYS A 149 22.25 0.77 -20.36
C LYS A 149 22.38 1.69 -21.57
N VAL A 150 21.26 1.94 -22.27
CA VAL A 150 21.22 2.83 -23.45
C VAL A 150 21.50 4.28 -23.06
N GLU A 151 20.99 4.72 -21.92
CA GLU A 151 21.28 6.07 -21.38
C GLU A 151 22.78 6.26 -21.11
N ARG A 152 23.46 5.25 -20.55
CA ARG A 152 24.92 5.30 -20.33
C ARG A 152 25.72 5.36 -21.63
N GLU A 153 25.33 4.58 -22.65
CA GLU A 153 25.95 4.64 -23.99
C GLU A 153 25.83 6.04 -24.62
N ALA A 154 24.75 6.76 -24.30
CA ALA A 154 24.50 8.12 -24.75
C ALA A 154 25.05 9.21 -23.80
N ASN A 155 25.82 8.84 -22.77
CA ASN A 155 26.36 9.76 -21.75
C ASN A 155 25.28 10.63 -21.07
N ILE A 156 24.12 10.05 -20.79
CA ILE A 156 23.00 10.68 -20.04
C ILE A 156 22.58 9.78 -18.86
N GLY A 157 21.77 10.31 -17.94
CA GLY A 157 21.19 9.57 -16.80
C GLY A 157 21.64 10.05 -15.42
N ASP A 158 22.59 10.97 -15.37
CA ASP A 158 23.04 11.64 -14.14
C ASP A 158 22.29 12.96 -13.87
N GLU A 159 21.40 13.36 -14.78
CA GLU A 159 20.54 14.51 -14.56
C GLU A 159 19.49 14.26 -13.48
N ILE A 160 19.12 15.34 -12.80
CA ILE A 160 17.92 15.38 -11.95
C ILE A 160 16.75 15.79 -12.85
N GLY A 161 15.66 15.03 -12.80
CA GLY A 161 14.46 15.29 -13.59
C GLY A 161 14.46 14.69 -15.01
N TRP A 162 13.80 15.36 -15.95
CA TRP A 162 13.46 14.80 -17.28
C TRP A 162 14.27 15.37 -18.46
N SER A 163 14.95 16.51 -18.28
CA SER A 163 15.34 17.40 -19.39
C SER A 163 16.24 16.75 -20.44
N LYS A 164 17.41 16.24 -20.03
CA LYS A 164 18.39 15.66 -20.98
C LYS A 164 17.89 14.40 -21.67
N ASN A 165 17.14 13.56 -20.96
CA ASN A 165 16.58 12.34 -21.53
C ASN A 165 15.52 12.62 -22.60
N GLN A 166 14.67 13.61 -22.40
CA GLN A 166 13.67 14.01 -23.41
C GLN A 166 14.34 14.56 -24.66
N GLU A 167 15.44 15.31 -24.51
CA GLU A 167 16.20 15.85 -25.62
C GLU A 167 16.87 14.75 -26.45
N ALA A 168 17.59 13.83 -25.79
CA ALA A 168 18.22 12.69 -26.46
C ALA A 168 17.21 11.76 -27.15
N ALA A 169 16.00 11.63 -26.61
CA ALA A 169 14.95 10.83 -27.22
C ALA A 169 14.43 11.40 -28.55
N LYS A 170 14.62 12.69 -28.85
CA LYS A 170 14.22 13.28 -30.14
C LYS A 170 15.05 12.78 -31.31
N THR A 171 16.32 12.45 -31.06
CA THR A 171 17.29 12.01 -32.07
C THR A 171 17.60 10.52 -32.00
N ASN A 172 17.17 9.84 -30.93
CA ASN A 172 17.37 8.40 -30.74
C ASN A 172 16.03 7.64 -30.70
N PRO A 173 15.59 7.03 -31.83
CA PRO A 173 14.30 6.34 -31.91
C PRO A 173 14.21 5.12 -30.99
N LYS A 174 15.34 4.44 -30.72
CA LYS A 174 15.42 3.33 -29.75
C LYS A 174 15.11 3.83 -28.34
N LEU A 175 15.71 4.95 -27.92
CA LEU A 175 15.46 5.55 -26.61
C LEU A 175 14.02 6.05 -26.48
N ALA A 176 13.45 6.66 -27.54
CA ALA A 176 12.06 7.10 -27.56
C ALA A 176 11.07 5.93 -27.36
N ALA A 177 11.28 4.82 -28.08
CA ALA A 177 10.46 3.62 -27.94
C ALA A 177 10.54 3.01 -26.52
N MET A 178 11.75 2.97 -25.95
CA MET A 178 11.96 2.50 -24.57
C MET A 178 11.29 3.42 -23.55
N ASN A 179 11.37 4.74 -23.72
CA ASN A 179 10.69 5.71 -22.87
C ASN A 179 9.17 5.52 -22.89
N LYS A 180 8.58 5.30 -24.06
CA LYS A 180 7.15 5.03 -24.21
C LYS A 180 6.75 3.74 -23.48
N LYS A 181 7.50 2.66 -23.69
CA LYS A 181 7.22 1.36 -23.05
C LYS A 181 7.38 1.44 -21.53
N PHE A 182 8.45 2.08 -21.05
CA PHE A 182 8.64 2.34 -19.63
C PHE A 182 7.50 3.15 -19.04
N GLY A 183 7.12 4.26 -19.68
CA GLY A 183 6.03 5.14 -19.22
C GLY A 183 4.70 4.40 -19.13
N MET A 184 4.40 3.50 -20.08
CA MET A 184 3.20 2.68 -20.04
C MET A 184 3.20 1.70 -18.86
N ILE A 185 4.28 0.94 -18.67
CA ILE A 185 4.38 -0.05 -17.58
C ILE A 185 4.37 0.65 -16.22
N HIS A 186 5.14 1.72 -16.07
CA HIS A 186 5.17 2.53 -14.86
C HIS A 186 3.80 3.17 -14.58
N GLY A 187 3.11 3.67 -15.61
CA GLY A 187 1.76 4.23 -15.49
C GLY A 187 0.75 3.20 -14.98
N LEU A 188 0.78 1.97 -15.49
CA LEU A 188 -0.06 0.87 -14.99
C LEU A 188 0.26 0.52 -13.54
N SER A 189 1.55 0.49 -13.18
CA SER A 189 2.00 0.25 -11.80
C SER A 189 1.48 1.34 -10.83
N SER A 190 1.64 2.61 -11.23
CA SER A 190 1.18 3.77 -10.48
C SER A 190 -0.34 3.78 -10.33
N LEU A 191 -1.09 3.44 -11.39
CA LEU A 191 -2.55 3.32 -11.33
C LEU A 191 -2.97 2.23 -10.35
N ALA A 192 -2.38 1.03 -10.42
CA ALA A 192 -2.67 -0.03 -9.47
C ALA A 192 -2.35 0.39 -8.02
N ASN A 193 -1.26 1.14 -7.81
CA ASN A 193 -0.91 1.64 -6.48
C ASN A 193 -1.92 2.70 -5.98
N ILE A 194 -2.39 3.59 -6.84
CA ILE A 194 -3.45 4.56 -6.51
C ILE A 194 -4.77 3.85 -6.20
N MET A 195 -5.16 2.84 -6.97
CA MET A 195 -6.37 2.06 -6.70
C MET A 195 -6.28 1.30 -5.37
N SER A 196 -5.09 0.77 -5.05
CA SER A 196 -4.83 0.14 -3.76
C SER A 196 -4.95 1.15 -2.62
N PHE A 197 -4.30 2.31 -2.74
CA PHE A 197 -4.39 3.41 -1.78
C PHE A 197 -5.82 3.92 -1.61
N GLY A 198 -6.56 4.16 -2.70
CA GLY A 198 -7.95 4.60 -2.66
C GLY A 198 -8.86 3.60 -1.94
N SER A 199 -8.62 2.30 -2.13
CA SER A 199 -9.35 1.26 -1.40
C SER A 199 -9.03 1.28 0.10
N LEU A 200 -7.77 1.46 0.48
CA LEU A 200 -7.39 1.67 1.89
C LEU A 200 -8.00 2.97 2.46
N ALA A 201 -8.15 4.02 1.64
CA ALA A 201 -8.75 5.29 2.05
C ALA A 201 -10.23 5.12 2.39
N MET A 202 -10.98 4.41 1.55
CA MET A 202 -12.39 4.08 1.81
C MET A 202 -12.54 3.29 3.11
N HIS A 203 -11.62 2.37 3.39
CA HIS A 203 -11.62 1.63 4.65
C HIS A 203 -11.26 2.50 5.85
N SER A 204 -10.28 3.40 5.71
CA SER A 204 -9.91 4.35 6.75
C SER A 204 -11.09 5.24 7.13
N TRP A 205 -11.84 5.71 6.13
CA TRP A 205 -13.03 6.52 6.34
C TRP A 205 -14.09 5.76 7.15
N PHE A 206 -14.38 4.51 6.75
CA PHE A 206 -15.32 3.67 7.48
C PHE A 206 -14.93 3.45 8.94
N LEU A 207 -13.64 3.18 9.21
CA LEU A 207 -13.15 3.02 10.58
C LEU A 207 -13.29 4.33 11.37
N ALA A 208 -12.99 5.48 10.76
CA ALA A 208 -13.17 6.78 11.40
C ALA A 208 -14.63 7.06 11.74
N ASP A 209 -15.57 6.78 10.84
CA ASP A 209 -17.01 6.91 11.09
C ASP A 209 -17.46 6.01 12.25
N CYS A 210 -16.97 4.76 12.31
CA CYS A 210 -17.30 3.87 13.42
C CYS A 210 -16.78 4.37 14.79
N VAL A 211 -15.60 5.01 14.81
CA VAL A 211 -14.97 5.54 16.04
C VAL A 211 -15.61 6.86 16.46
N LEU A 212 -15.81 7.79 15.52
CA LEU A 212 -16.30 9.15 15.79
C LEU A 212 -17.81 9.20 16.00
N CYS A 213 -18.57 8.36 15.30
CA CYS A 213 -20.03 8.42 15.31
C CYS A 213 -20.68 7.48 16.34
N GLY A 214 -19.89 6.79 17.17
CA GLY A 214 -20.36 6.00 18.32
C GLY A 214 -21.60 5.16 17.99
N GLN A 215 -21.44 4.04 17.30
CA GLN A 215 -22.55 3.13 16.96
C GLN A 215 -23.77 3.74 16.21
N ASN A 216 -23.72 4.95 15.65
CA ASN A 216 -24.79 5.42 14.75
C ASN A 216 -24.42 5.30 13.27
N LYS A 217 -25.11 4.37 12.60
CA LYS A 217 -25.01 3.98 11.18
C LYS A 217 -25.53 5.07 10.21
N LEU A 218 -25.05 6.31 10.30
CA LEU A 218 -25.52 7.39 9.40
C LEU A 218 -24.54 7.76 8.28
N GLY A 219 -23.22 7.61 8.48
CA GLY A 219 -22.21 8.07 7.51
C GLY A 219 -22.21 7.33 6.16
N VAL A 220 -22.36 6.00 6.19
CA VAL A 220 -22.31 5.17 4.96
C VAL A 220 -23.55 5.35 4.07
N VAL A 221 -24.71 5.65 4.66
CA VAL A 221 -25.97 5.83 3.92
C VAL A 221 -25.94 7.13 3.12
N LEU A 222 -25.34 8.19 3.67
CA LEU A 222 -25.30 9.49 3.02
C LEU A 222 -24.43 9.48 1.76
N PHE A 223 -23.33 8.72 1.73
CA PHE A 223 -22.47 8.65 0.55
C PHE A 223 -23.00 7.70 -0.54
N ILE A 224 -23.66 6.59 -0.18
CA ILE A 224 -24.35 5.73 -1.16
C ILE A 224 -25.49 6.51 -1.84
N LEU A 225 -26.16 7.42 -1.13
CA LEU A 225 -27.18 8.32 -1.69
C LEU A 225 -26.61 9.45 -2.55
N ILE A 226 -25.33 9.81 -2.40
CA ILE A 226 -24.66 10.83 -3.23
C ILE A 226 -24.03 10.22 -4.50
N MET A 227 -23.84 8.90 -4.53
CA MET A 227 -23.29 8.16 -5.69
C MET A 227 -24.35 7.45 -6.55
N GLN A 228 -25.64 7.69 -6.31
CA GLN A 228 -26.74 7.38 -7.23
C GLN A 228 -27.22 8.66 -7.91
#